data_AF-A0A962GEN7-F1
#
_entry.id   AF-A0A962GEN7-F1
#
_cell.length_a   1.000
_cell.length_b   1.000
_cell.length_c   1.000
_cell.angle_alpha   90.00
_cell.angle_beta   90.00
_cell.angle_gamma   90.00
#
_symmetry.space_group_name_H-M   'P 1'
#
loop_
_entity.id
_entity.type
_entity.pdbx_description
1 polymer ?
#
loop_
_entity_poly.entity_id
_entity_poly.type
_entity_poly.pdbx_seq_one_letter_code
_entity_poly.pdbx_strand_id
1 'polypeptide(L)'
;MSSLSDFSDTDRALLVCLPYKVGVFVSYADDEGGERDDKQEMDRLEECIMAIAGLHISKPFTAEIMRETVEMREQWSQWAAQSWHVPEEAEQAVKVLKSRVSDEELKNYRAALMEIATTVAQAYGEFGEFDDPDEGGGIFGSILAKVTKNLSSLTQDDADHPMNISAAEDSAISQLRTALTL
;
A
#
# COMPACT_ATOMS: atom_id res chain seq x y z
N MET A 1 -16.15 11.43 11.10
CA MET A 1 -15.55 10.45 10.18
C MET A 1 -15.76 11.01 8.80
N SER A 2 -14.66 11.16 8.06
CA SER A 2 -14.74 11.58 6.67
C SER A 2 -15.23 10.44 5.79
N SER A 3 -15.84 10.75 4.65
CA SER A 3 -16.20 9.77 3.62
C SER A 3 -15.53 10.13 2.30
N LEU A 4 -15.24 9.14 1.47
CA LEU A 4 -14.78 9.37 0.09
C LEU A 4 -15.77 10.20 -0.74
N SER A 5 -17.06 10.13 -0.42
CA SER A 5 -18.10 10.93 -1.09
C SER A 5 -18.00 12.44 -0.84
N ASP A 6 -17.19 12.87 0.14
CA ASP A 6 -16.94 14.29 0.44
C ASP A 6 -15.90 14.93 -0.50
N PHE A 7 -15.21 14.12 -1.32
CA PHE A 7 -14.14 14.55 -2.21
C PHE A 7 -14.66 14.81 -3.64
N SER A 8 -13.92 15.62 -4.40
CA SER A 8 -14.20 15.77 -5.83
C SER A 8 -13.92 14.46 -6.57
N ASP A 9 -14.54 14.24 -7.74
CA ASP A 9 -14.29 13.04 -8.54
C ASP A 9 -12.80 12.85 -8.86
N THR A 10 -12.07 13.95 -9.09
CA THR A 10 -10.64 13.94 -9.34
C THR A 10 -9.84 13.53 -8.11
N ASP A 11 -10.15 14.11 -6.95
CA ASP A 11 -9.47 13.77 -5.70
C ASP A 11 -9.76 12.32 -5.27
N ARG A 12 -11.01 11.89 -5.42
CA ARG A 12 -11.44 10.50 -5.17
C ARG A 12 -10.69 9.54 -6.08
N ALA A 13 -10.63 9.81 -7.38
CA ALA A 13 -9.90 8.96 -8.33
C ALA A 13 -8.40 8.84 -7.95
N LEU A 14 -7.77 9.95 -7.56
CA LEU A 14 -6.39 9.96 -7.06
C LEU A 14 -6.24 9.07 -5.82
N LEU A 15 -7.10 9.24 -4.82
CA LEU A 15 -7.01 8.49 -3.56
C LEU A 15 -7.23 6.99 -3.75
N VAL A 16 -8.11 6.62 -4.69
CA VAL A 16 -8.55 5.25 -4.97
C VAL A 16 -7.58 4.49 -5.87
N CYS A 17 -6.94 5.13 -6.84
CA CYS A 17 -5.98 4.43 -7.69
C CYS A 17 -4.62 4.23 -7.00
N LEU A 18 -4.24 5.15 -6.10
CA LEU A 18 -2.91 5.20 -5.51
C LEU A 18 -2.49 3.92 -4.76
N PRO A 19 -3.35 3.22 -3.98
CA PRO A 19 -2.96 1.98 -3.31
C PRO A 19 -2.43 0.91 -4.27
N TYR A 20 -3.11 0.71 -5.40
CA TYR A 20 -2.67 -0.23 -6.43
C TYR A 20 -1.42 0.27 -7.14
N LYS A 21 -1.39 1.55 -7.54
CA LYS A 21 -0.24 2.13 -8.23
C LYS A 21 1.04 2.08 -7.39
N VAL A 22 0.94 2.26 -6.07
CA VAL A 22 2.07 2.13 -5.14
C VAL A 22 2.69 0.74 -5.21
N GLY A 23 1.86 -0.32 -5.20
CA GLY A 23 2.36 -1.68 -5.35
C GLY A 23 3.08 -1.88 -6.68
N VAL A 24 2.46 -1.47 -7.79
CA VAL A 24 3.08 -1.58 -9.13
C VAL A 24 4.38 -0.78 -9.23
N PHE A 25 4.42 0.43 -8.66
CA PHE A 25 5.60 1.27 -8.67
C PHE A 25 6.80 0.62 -7.96
N VAL A 26 6.54 -0.11 -6.88
CA VAL A 26 7.59 -0.85 -6.16
C VAL A 26 7.99 -2.11 -6.93
N SER A 27 7.02 -2.91 -7.37
CA SER A 27 7.27 -4.12 -8.18
C SER A 27 8.11 -3.82 -9.42
N TYR A 28 7.79 -2.74 -10.15
CA TYR A 28 8.52 -2.35 -11.37
C TYR A 28 9.79 -1.54 -11.10
N ALA A 29 10.17 -1.32 -9.83
CA ALA A 29 11.41 -0.62 -9.53
C ALA A 29 12.64 -1.45 -9.97
N ASP A 30 12.52 -2.77 -9.98
CA ASP A 30 13.57 -3.72 -10.37
C ASP A 30 13.15 -4.53 -11.61
N ASP A 31 13.15 -3.90 -12.79
CA ASP A 31 12.81 -4.47 -14.11
C ASP A 31 13.79 -5.58 -14.59
N GLU A 32 14.62 -6.13 -13.70
CA GLU A 32 15.54 -7.25 -13.98
C GLU A 32 14.97 -8.62 -13.53
N GLY A 33 13.92 -8.65 -12.69
CA GLY A 33 13.18 -9.86 -12.28
C GLY A 33 12.30 -10.41 -13.40
N GLY A 34 12.29 -11.72 -13.64
CA GLY A 34 11.52 -12.31 -14.75
C GLY A 34 10.01 -12.39 -14.47
N GLU A 35 9.20 -12.68 -15.50
CA GLU A 35 7.71 -12.74 -15.48
C GLU A 35 7.04 -13.55 -14.33
N ARG A 36 7.79 -14.40 -13.61
CA ARG A 36 7.29 -15.18 -12.47
C ARG A 36 7.30 -14.42 -11.15
N ASP A 37 8.21 -13.46 -11.01
CA ASP A 37 8.38 -12.67 -9.79
C ASP A 37 7.28 -11.59 -9.76
N ASP A 38 7.04 -10.94 -10.92
CA ASP A 38 5.92 -10.01 -11.15
C ASP A 38 4.57 -10.60 -10.75
N LYS A 39 4.31 -11.86 -11.05
CA LYS A 39 3.01 -12.46 -10.71
C LYS A 39 2.81 -12.58 -9.20
N GLN A 40 3.85 -12.99 -8.47
CA GLN A 40 3.75 -13.18 -7.02
C GLN A 40 3.58 -11.84 -6.31
N GLU A 41 4.35 -10.83 -6.70
CA GLU A 41 4.23 -9.46 -6.20
C GLU A 41 2.83 -8.89 -6.41
N MET A 42 2.25 -9.14 -7.59
CA MET A 42 0.90 -8.68 -7.92
C MET A 42 -0.20 -9.45 -7.18
N ASP A 43 -0.02 -10.76 -6.98
CA ASP A 43 -0.92 -11.56 -6.13
C ASP A 43 -0.88 -11.05 -4.67
N ARG A 44 0.31 -10.76 -4.13
CA ARG A 44 0.49 -10.18 -2.78
C ARG A 44 -0.06 -8.77 -2.65
N LEU A 45 0.07 -7.95 -3.70
CA LEU A 45 -0.54 -6.62 -3.77
C LEU A 45 -2.05 -6.71 -3.59
N GLU A 46 -2.70 -7.59 -4.36
CA GLU A 46 -4.15 -7.79 -4.28
C GLU A 46 -4.58 -8.23 -2.87
N GLU A 47 -3.91 -9.25 -2.31
CA GLU A 47 -4.17 -9.74 -0.96
C GLU A 47 -4.03 -8.65 0.10
N CYS A 48 -3.00 -7.80 -0.01
CA CYS A 48 -2.75 -6.70 0.92
C CYS A 48 -3.87 -5.64 0.85
N ILE A 49 -4.28 -5.23 -0.35
CA ILE A 49 -5.38 -4.26 -0.52
C ILE A 49 -6.68 -4.84 0.05
N MET A 50 -6.99 -6.11 -0.24
CA MET A 50 -8.16 -6.79 0.31
C MET A 50 -8.11 -6.89 1.84
N ALA A 51 -6.93 -7.13 2.42
CA ALA A 51 -6.73 -7.15 3.87
C ALA A 51 -7.06 -5.82 4.52
N ILE A 52 -6.55 -4.72 3.96
CA ILE A 52 -6.80 -3.38 4.48
C ILE A 52 -8.27 -2.97 4.26
N ALA A 53 -8.89 -3.38 3.15
CA ALA A 53 -10.32 -3.18 2.90
C ALA A 53 -11.23 -3.81 3.97
N GLY A 54 -10.75 -4.88 4.64
CA GLY A 54 -11.41 -5.54 5.76
C GLY A 54 -11.42 -4.77 7.08
N LEU A 55 -10.59 -3.71 7.25
CA LEU A 55 -10.41 -2.96 8.50
C LEU A 55 -11.55 -1.98 8.86
N HIS A 56 -12.77 -2.22 8.38
CA HIS A 56 -13.91 -1.32 8.46
C HIS A 56 -14.30 -0.82 9.87
N ILE A 57 -13.98 -1.58 10.93
CA ILE A 57 -14.29 -1.20 12.32
C ILE A 57 -13.24 -0.25 12.90
N SER A 58 -11.95 -0.50 12.67
CA SER A 58 -10.86 0.27 13.28
C SER A 58 -10.38 1.44 12.42
N LYS A 59 -10.53 1.36 11.09
CA LYS A 59 -10.02 2.35 10.13
C LYS A 59 -11.03 2.58 8.99
N PRO A 60 -12.22 3.12 9.28
CA PRO A 60 -13.33 3.15 8.33
C PRO A 60 -13.02 3.89 7.02
N PHE A 61 -12.37 5.06 7.09
CA PHE A 61 -12.02 5.85 5.91
C PHE A 61 -10.98 5.16 5.02
N THR A 62 -9.87 4.68 5.59
CA THR A 62 -8.86 3.93 4.82
C THR A 62 -9.46 2.64 4.23
N ALA A 63 -10.29 1.92 4.98
CA ALA A 63 -10.97 0.73 4.48
C ALA A 63 -11.97 1.04 3.35
N GLU A 64 -12.63 2.21 3.37
CA GLU A 64 -13.48 2.70 2.28
C GLU A 64 -12.68 2.86 0.99
N ILE A 65 -11.50 3.51 1.07
CA ILE A 65 -10.61 3.71 -0.09
C ILE A 65 -10.18 2.37 -0.68
N MET A 66 -9.77 1.42 0.16
CA MET A 66 -9.29 0.11 -0.29
C MET A 66 -10.41 -0.73 -0.90
N ARG A 67 -11.64 -0.64 -0.36
CA ARG A 67 -12.80 -1.29 -1.00
C ARG A 67 -13.07 -0.72 -2.38
N GLU A 68 -13.06 0.60 -2.51
CA GLU A 68 -13.29 1.22 -3.81
C GLU A 68 -12.16 0.89 -4.81
N THR A 69 -10.92 0.79 -4.32
CA THR A 69 -9.76 0.32 -5.12
C THR A 69 -10.04 -1.07 -5.68
N VAL A 70 -10.55 -1.98 -4.84
CA VAL A 70 -10.95 -3.35 -5.21
C VAL A 70 -12.16 -3.38 -6.15
N GLU A 71 -13.15 -2.52 -5.95
CA GLU A 71 -14.31 -2.42 -6.83
C GLU A 71 -13.93 -1.95 -8.25
N MET A 72 -12.83 -1.20 -8.37
CA MET A 72 -12.29 -0.70 -9.64
C MET A 72 -11.21 -1.60 -10.26
N ARG A 73 -11.18 -2.90 -9.93
CA ARG A 73 -10.23 -3.89 -10.50
C ARG A 73 -10.10 -3.86 -12.02
N GLU A 74 -11.19 -3.59 -12.73
CA GLU A 74 -11.16 -3.51 -14.20
C GLU A 74 -10.27 -2.37 -14.74
N GLN A 75 -9.98 -1.35 -13.91
CA GLN A 75 -9.11 -0.22 -14.28
C GLN A 75 -7.64 -0.43 -13.91
N TRP A 76 -7.31 -1.49 -13.17
CA TRP A 76 -5.97 -1.70 -12.62
C TRP A 76 -4.88 -1.73 -13.70
N SER A 77 -5.14 -2.38 -14.83
CA SER A 77 -4.20 -2.41 -15.97
C SER A 77 -3.89 -1.02 -16.52
N GLN A 78 -4.90 -0.14 -16.58
CA GLN A 78 -4.72 1.26 -16.99
C GLN A 78 -3.90 2.04 -15.95
N TRP A 79 -4.15 1.80 -14.66
CA TRP A 79 -3.43 2.47 -13.57
C TRP A 79 -1.96 2.04 -13.49
N ALA A 80 -1.68 0.75 -13.73
CA ALA A 80 -0.33 0.21 -13.82
C ALA A 80 0.47 0.93 -14.91
N ALA A 81 -0.15 1.17 -16.07
CA ALA A 81 0.45 1.93 -17.17
C ALA A 81 0.68 3.41 -16.87
N GLN A 82 0.49 3.89 -15.64
CA GLN A 82 0.76 5.26 -15.20
C GLN A 82 1.45 5.31 -13.82
N SER A 83 2.04 4.20 -13.35
CA SER A 83 2.59 4.04 -11.99
C SER A 83 3.87 4.86 -11.73
N TRP A 84 4.54 5.38 -12.75
CA TRP A 84 5.82 6.10 -12.61
C TRP A 84 5.69 7.50 -11.98
N HIS A 85 4.47 8.00 -11.74
CA HIS A 85 4.21 9.29 -11.06
C HIS A 85 3.74 9.12 -9.61
N VAL A 86 3.90 7.93 -9.03
CA VAL A 86 3.40 7.61 -7.68
C VAL A 86 3.94 8.55 -6.60
N PRO A 87 5.23 8.94 -6.57
CA PRO A 87 5.70 9.91 -5.58
C PRO A 87 4.95 11.25 -5.66
N GLU A 88 4.79 11.84 -6.85
CA GLU A 88 4.07 13.11 -7.02
C GLU A 88 2.58 12.99 -6.67
N GLU A 89 1.95 11.88 -7.05
CA GLU A 89 0.57 11.58 -6.72
C GLU A 89 0.36 11.36 -5.21
N ALA A 90 1.31 10.73 -4.53
CA ALA A 90 1.29 10.56 -3.08
C ALA A 90 1.40 11.90 -2.35
N GLU A 91 2.25 12.81 -2.81
CA GLU A 91 2.29 14.18 -2.27
C GLU A 91 0.95 14.88 -2.45
N GLN A 92 0.35 14.75 -3.63
CA GLN A 92 -0.93 15.40 -3.94
C GLN A 92 -2.06 14.82 -3.08
N ALA A 93 -2.10 13.49 -2.91
CA ALA A 93 -3.06 12.82 -2.04
C ALA A 93 -2.93 13.30 -0.59
N VAL A 94 -1.70 13.44 -0.10
CA VAL A 94 -1.43 14.02 1.22
C VAL A 94 -1.96 15.45 1.33
N LYS A 95 -1.70 16.32 0.35
CA LYS A 95 -2.18 17.71 0.33
C LYS A 95 -3.71 17.78 0.36
N VAL A 96 -4.37 16.92 -0.42
CA VAL A 96 -5.83 16.77 -0.46
C VAL A 96 -6.38 16.37 0.90
N LEU A 97 -5.82 15.32 1.51
CA LEU A 97 -6.30 14.77 2.77
C LEU A 97 -6.05 15.70 3.97
N LYS A 98 -4.89 16.36 4.05
CA LYS A 98 -4.48 17.19 5.19
C LYS A 98 -5.46 18.32 5.55
N SER A 99 -6.27 18.76 4.59
CA SER A 99 -7.29 19.80 4.80
C SER A 99 -8.71 19.27 5.02
N ARG A 100 -8.93 17.95 4.90
CA ARG A 100 -10.27 17.33 4.79
C ARG A 100 -10.52 16.20 5.79
N VAL A 101 -9.47 15.59 6.34
CA VAL A 101 -9.58 14.47 7.28
C VAL A 101 -8.82 14.78 8.56
N SER A 102 -9.07 14.00 9.60
CA SER A 102 -8.29 14.09 10.85
C SER A 102 -6.84 13.64 10.65
N ASP A 103 -5.93 14.13 11.49
CA ASP A 103 -4.52 13.69 11.48
C ASP A 103 -4.41 12.16 11.64
N GLU A 104 -5.32 11.54 12.36
CA GLU A 104 -5.40 10.09 12.54
C GLU A 104 -5.79 9.37 11.23
N GLU A 105 -6.80 9.85 10.51
CA GLU A 105 -7.20 9.30 9.20
C GLU A 105 -6.08 9.47 8.16
N LEU A 106 -5.41 10.62 8.14
CA LEU A 106 -4.24 10.86 7.28
C LEU A 106 -3.08 9.91 7.62
N LYS A 107 -2.77 9.76 8.91
CA LYS A 107 -1.74 8.83 9.39
C LYS A 107 -2.07 7.38 9.00
N ASN A 108 -3.33 6.99 9.12
CA ASN A 108 -3.81 5.67 8.72
C ASN A 108 -3.64 5.41 7.22
N TYR A 109 -3.98 6.39 6.39
CA TYR A 109 -3.80 6.29 4.95
C TYR A 109 -2.33 6.14 4.55
N ARG A 110 -1.43 6.98 5.10
CA ARG A 110 0.02 6.88 4.87
C ARG A 110 0.58 5.52 5.27
N ALA A 111 0.19 5.03 6.45
CA ALA A 111 0.63 3.73 6.94
C ALA A 111 0.17 2.58 6.03
N ALA A 112 -1.06 2.67 5.49
CA ALA A 112 -1.57 1.67 4.57
C ALA A 112 -0.81 1.63 3.24
N LEU A 113 -0.48 2.81 2.67
CA LEU A 113 0.33 2.87 1.44
C LEU A 113 1.74 2.31 1.67
N MET A 114 2.36 2.62 2.82
CA MET A 114 3.67 2.06 3.17
C MET A 114 3.61 0.55 3.38
N GLU A 115 2.56 0.01 4.01
CA GLU A 115 2.41 -1.43 4.18
C GLU A 115 2.32 -2.13 2.82
N ILE A 116 1.53 -1.59 1.89
CA ILE A 116 1.43 -2.12 0.52
C ILE A 116 2.81 -2.16 -0.13
N ALA A 117 3.53 -1.03 -0.13
CA ALA A 117 4.87 -0.93 -0.70
C ALA A 117 5.83 -1.99 -0.11
N THR A 118 5.84 -2.14 1.21
CA THR A 118 6.71 -3.12 1.87
C THR A 118 6.28 -4.57 1.65
N THR A 119 4.98 -4.83 1.53
CA THR A 119 4.44 -6.18 1.29
C THR A 119 4.83 -6.66 -0.10
N VAL A 120 4.73 -5.77 -1.10
CA VAL A 120 5.14 -6.07 -2.46
C VAL A 120 6.64 -6.35 -2.53
N ALA A 121 7.47 -5.44 -2.00
CA ALA A 121 8.92 -5.63 -2.01
C ALA A 121 9.38 -6.91 -1.27
N GLN A 122 8.68 -7.31 -0.21
CA GLN A 122 8.98 -8.53 0.53
C GLN A 122 8.58 -9.81 -0.20
N ALA A 123 7.64 -9.73 -1.16
CA ALA A 123 7.17 -10.87 -1.92
C ALA A 123 8.27 -11.48 -2.80
N TYR A 124 9.26 -10.68 -3.20
CA TYR A 124 10.39 -11.10 -4.02
C TYR A 124 11.33 -12.10 -3.31
N GLY A 125 11.59 -11.93 -2.00
CA GLY A 125 12.61 -12.73 -1.29
C GLY A 125 12.13 -13.92 -0.45
N GLU A 126 10.83 -14.21 -0.39
CA GLU A 126 10.29 -15.38 0.33
C GLU A 126 10.36 -16.67 -0.50
N PHE A 127 11.57 -17.21 -0.73
CA PHE A 127 11.75 -18.65 -0.91
C PHE A 127 12.75 -19.20 0.10
N GLY A 128 12.17 -19.71 1.20
CA GLY A 128 12.83 -20.55 2.19
C GLY A 128 11.83 -21.22 3.11
N GLU A 129 10.96 -20.47 3.78
CA GLU A 129 10.04 -20.99 4.79
C GLU A 129 8.80 -20.09 4.92
N PHE A 130 7.81 -20.26 4.06
CA PHE A 130 6.43 -20.02 4.48
C PHE A 130 5.69 -21.32 4.27
N ASP A 131 5.62 -22.07 5.38
CA ASP A 131 4.87 -23.30 5.52
C ASP A 131 3.42 -23.11 5.06
N ASP A 132 2.86 -24.23 4.61
CA ASP A 132 1.51 -24.42 4.10
C ASP A 132 0.43 -23.52 4.75
N PRO A 133 -0.57 -23.10 3.96
CA PRO A 133 -1.72 -22.37 4.49
C PRO A 133 -2.60 -23.31 5.31
N ASP A 134 -2.34 -23.46 6.61
CA ASP A 134 -3.37 -23.95 7.54
C ASP A 134 -3.25 -23.43 8.98
N GLU A 135 -4.44 -23.24 9.56
CA GLU A 135 -4.80 -22.81 10.93
C GLU A 135 -4.78 -21.30 11.27
N GLY A 136 -5.82 -20.60 10.78
CA GLY A 136 -6.57 -19.64 11.60
C GLY A 136 -6.13 -18.17 11.62
N GLY A 137 -5.04 -17.83 10.94
CA GLY A 137 -4.53 -16.44 10.91
C GLY A 137 -3.52 -16.18 9.81
N GLY A 138 -3.86 -16.55 8.56
CA GLY A 138 -3.00 -16.41 7.38
C GLY A 138 -2.53 -14.97 7.12
N ILE A 139 -1.77 -14.75 6.03
CA ILE A 139 -1.16 -13.47 5.60
C ILE A 139 -2.05 -12.23 5.86
N PHE A 140 -3.36 -12.36 5.64
CA PHE A 140 -4.34 -11.35 6.00
C PHE A 140 -4.24 -10.87 7.46
N GLY A 141 -4.15 -11.78 8.42
CA GLY A 141 -3.99 -11.51 9.85
C GLY A 141 -2.63 -10.93 10.20
N SER A 142 -1.55 -11.30 9.50
CA SER A 142 -0.22 -10.73 9.72
C SER A 142 -0.14 -9.28 9.22
N ILE A 143 -0.71 -8.99 8.04
CA ILE A 143 -0.88 -7.64 7.50
C ILE A 143 -1.77 -6.81 8.42
N LEU A 144 -2.89 -7.37 8.89
CA LEU A 144 -3.78 -6.71 9.85
C LEU A 144 -3.04 -6.32 11.14
N ALA A 145 -2.24 -7.24 11.68
CA ALA A 145 -1.45 -7.03 12.88
C ALA A 145 -0.33 -5.98 12.66
N LYS A 146 0.36 -6.01 11.52
CA LYS A 146 1.39 -5.02 11.16
C LYS A 146 0.80 -3.63 10.99
N VAL A 147 -0.29 -3.48 10.24
CA VAL A 147 -0.97 -2.18 10.01
C VAL A 147 -1.55 -1.59 11.30
N THR A 148 -1.99 -2.42 12.24
CA THR A 148 -2.47 -1.96 13.55
C THR A 148 -1.32 -1.59 14.49
N LYS A 149 -0.20 -2.32 14.45
CA LYS A 149 1.01 -2.08 15.27
C LYS A 149 1.87 -0.91 14.78
N ASN A 150 2.10 -0.78 13.47
CA ASN A 150 2.90 0.31 12.88
C ASN A 150 2.20 1.67 13.06
N LEU A 151 0.87 1.65 13.21
CA LEU A 151 0.10 2.86 13.51
C LEU A 151 0.33 3.37 14.94
N SER A 152 0.50 2.49 15.92
CA SER A 152 0.74 2.89 17.32
C SER A 152 2.19 3.32 17.59
N SER A 153 3.12 3.03 16.67
CA SER A 153 4.57 3.15 16.89
C SER A 153 5.32 4.08 15.92
N LEU A 154 4.63 4.93 15.15
CA LEU A 154 5.20 5.92 14.20
C LEU A 154 6.12 7.01 14.82
N THR A 155 6.74 6.74 15.98
CA THR A 155 7.79 7.55 16.62
C THR A 155 9.16 6.87 16.70
N GLN A 156 9.37 5.67 16.16
CA GLN A 156 10.70 5.06 16.17
C GLN A 156 11.09 4.48 14.81
N ASP A 157 12.20 5.02 14.31
CA ASP A 157 13.11 4.36 13.38
C ASP A 157 13.30 2.91 13.82
N ASP A 158 12.88 1.99 12.97
CA ASP A 158 13.53 0.67 12.90
C ASP A 158 14.00 0.51 11.46
N ALA A 159 15.28 0.77 11.28
CA ALA A 159 16.08 0.39 10.12
C ALA A 159 16.40 -1.11 10.18
N ASP A 160 15.39 -1.94 10.39
CA ASP A 160 15.50 -3.36 10.06
C ASP A 160 15.20 -3.46 8.57
N HIS A 161 16.25 -3.32 7.75
CA HIS A 161 16.18 -3.72 6.35
C HIS A 161 15.73 -5.18 6.31
N PRO A 162 14.52 -5.48 5.82
CA PRO A 162 14.14 -6.85 5.55
C PRO A 162 15.19 -7.41 4.59
N MET A 163 15.78 -8.57 4.89
CA MET A 163 16.93 -9.13 4.14
C MET A 163 16.65 -9.47 2.65
N ASN A 164 15.54 -8.98 2.10
CA ASN A 164 14.85 -9.51 0.93
C ASN A 164 14.28 -8.41 -0.01
N ILE A 165 14.73 -7.15 0.13
CA ILE A 165 14.32 -6.02 -0.72
C ILE A 165 15.49 -5.61 -1.60
N SER A 166 15.26 -5.42 -2.89
CA SER A 166 16.28 -4.97 -3.83
C SER A 166 16.66 -3.50 -3.59
N ALA A 167 17.86 -3.09 -4.03
CA ALA A 167 18.30 -1.70 -3.88
C ALA A 167 17.38 -0.71 -4.64
N ALA A 168 16.77 -1.16 -5.74
CA ALA A 168 15.87 -0.34 -6.53
C ALA A 168 14.51 -0.19 -5.84
N GLU A 169 13.97 -1.28 -5.29
CA GLU A 169 12.74 -1.27 -4.49
C GLU A 169 12.88 -0.44 -3.21
N ASP A 170 14.01 -0.55 -2.50
CA ASP A 170 14.30 0.26 -1.29
C ASP A 170 14.38 1.75 -1.63
N SER A 171 14.93 2.09 -2.79
CA SER A 171 14.91 3.46 -3.33
C SER A 171 13.48 3.92 -3.63
N ALA A 172 12.66 3.10 -4.25
CA ALA A 172 11.25 3.39 -4.54
C ALA A 172 10.45 3.61 -3.25
N ILE A 173 10.60 2.74 -2.25
CA ILE A 173 10.00 2.86 -0.92
C ILE A 173 10.45 4.15 -0.24
N SER A 174 11.73 4.51 -0.34
CA SER A 174 12.28 5.74 0.25
C SER A 174 11.72 7.01 -0.41
N GLN A 175 11.54 7.01 -1.74
CA GLN A 175 10.88 8.09 -2.47
C GLN A 175 9.42 8.26 -2.03
N LEU A 176 8.68 7.15 -1.93
CA LEU A 176 7.31 7.14 -1.45
C LEU A 176 7.21 7.66 0.00
N ARG A 177 8.08 7.18 0.89
CA ARG A 177 8.14 7.64 2.29
C ARG A 177 8.33 9.15 2.37
N THR A 178 9.25 9.70 1.55
CA THR A 178 9.50 11.13 1.48
C THR A 178 8.24 11.89 1.03
N ALA A 179 7.61 11.46 -0.07
CA ALA A 179 6.38 12.07 -0.58
C ALA A 179 5.24 12.07 0.46
N LEU A 180 5.13 11.02 1.26
CA LEU A 180 4.08 10.89 2.28
C LEU A 180 4.30 11.76 3.53
N THR A 181 5.47 12.38 3.73
CA THR A 181 5.77 13.20 4.93
C THR A 181 5.33 14.65 4.85
N LEU A 182 4.90 15.14 3.67
CA LEU A 182 4.43 16.51 3.43
C LEU A 182 3.23 16.95 4.30
#